data_AF-B5W4K2-F1
#
_entry.id   AF-B5W4K2-F1
#
_cell.length_a   1.000
_cell.length_b   1.000
_cell.length_c   1.000
_cell.angle_alpha   90.00
_cell.angle_beta   90.00
_cell.angle_gamma   90.00
#
_symmetry.space_group_name_H-M   'P 1'
#
loop_
_entity.id
_entity.type
_entity.pdbx_description
1 polymer ?
#
loop_
_entity_poly.entity_id
_entity_poly.type
_entity_poly.pdbx_seq_one_letter_code
_entity_poly.pdbx_strand_id
1 'polypeptide(L)' 'MMTLTELLPAIKQLSPLDKIKLIRLLAEEMESREKIAPLEPGKAYNLPTPYNSFGAGAILMQVIESSDEA' A
#
# COMPACT_ATOMS: atom_id res chain seq x y z
N MET A 1 -26.24 4.77 -2.88
CA MET A 1 -25.10 3.84 -2.70
C MET A 1 -25.03 2.97 -3.93
N MET A 2 -23.87 2.85 -4.56
CA MET A 2 -23.65 1.82 -5.59
C MET A 2 -23.32 0.49 -4.91
N THR A 3 -23.82 -0.59 -5.45
CA THR A 3 -23.52 -1.95 -4.98
C THR A 3 -22.27 -2.49 -5.68
N LEU A 4 -21.60 -3.47 -5.06
CA LEU A 4 -20.43 -4.13 -5.66
C LEU A 4 -20.80 -4.78 -7.01
N THR A 5 -22.00 -5.33 -7.11
CA THR A 5 -22.51 -5.97 -8.34
C THR A 5 -22.64 -4.99 -9.49
N GLU A 6 -23.04 -3.75 -9.22
CA GLU A 6 -23.14 -2.67 -10.22
C GLU A 6 -21.76 -2.16 -10.66
N LEU A 7 -20.75 -2.20 -9.78
CA LEU A 7 -19.38 -1.75 -10.07
C LEU A 7 -18.51 -2.80 -10.77
N LEU A 8 -18.84 -4.09 -10.62
CA LEU A 8 -18.04 -5.19 -11.11
C LEU A 8 -17.72 -5.12 -12.63
N PRO A 9 -18.66 -4.73 -13.52
CA PRO A 9 -18.36 -4.59 -14.94
C PRO A 9 -17.30 -3.53 -15.23
N ALA A 10 -17.37 -2.38 -14.55
CA ALA A 10 -16.40 -1.30 -14.71
C ALA A 10 -15.01 -1.71 -14.22
N ILE A 11 -14.93 -2.39 -13.06
CA ILE A 11 -13.66 -2.91 -12.52
C ILE A 11 -13.02 -3.93 -13.48
N LYS A 12 -13.83 -4.77 -14.14
CA LYS A 12 -13.33 -5.74 -15.13
C LYS A 12 -12.70 -5.08 -16.35
N GLN A 13 -13.17 -3.90 -16.76
CA GLN A 13 -12.67 -3.15 -17.91
C GLN A 13 -11.36 -2.38 -17.63
N LEU A 14 -10.96 -2.25 -16.36
CA LEU A 14 -9.70 -1.60 -16.01
C LEU A 14 -8.50 -2.30 -16.65
N SER A 15 -7.48 -1.50 -16.97
CA SER A 15 -6.17 -2.00 -17.38
C SER A 15 -5.56 -2.87 -16.27
N PRO A 16 -4.61 -3.79 -16.59
CA PRO A 16 -3.93 -4.57 -15.56
C PRO A 16 -3.26 -3.70 -14.49
N LEU A 17 -2.66 -2.58 -14.88
CA LEU A 17 -2.00 -1.65 -13.96
C LEU A 17 -3.02 -0.99 -13.01
N ASP A 18 -4.16 -0.55 -13.53
CA ASP A 18 -5.18 0.14 -12.74
C ASP A 18 -5.91 -0.83 -11.79
N LYS A 19 -6.04 -2.11 -12.15
CA LYS A 19 -6.51 -3.15 -11.23
C LYS A 19 -5.57 -3.30 -10.04
N ILE A 20 -4.25 -3.32 -10.27
CA ILE A 20 -3.26 -3.40 -9.19
C ILE A 20 -3.34 -2.16 -8.29
N LYS A 21 -3.48 -0.96 -8.87
CA LYS A 21 -3.67 0.28 -8.09
C LYS A 21 -4.94 0.24 -7.24
N LEU A 22 -6.06 -0.21 -7.81
CA LEU A 22 -7.33 -0.34 -7.10
C LEU A 22 -7.21 -1.31 -5.92
N ILE A 23 -6.57 -2.46 -6.12
CA ILE A 23 -6.33 -3.43 -5.03
C ILE A 23 -5.51 -2.80 -3.91
N ARG A 24 -4.45 -2.04 -4.23
CA ARG A 24 -3.63 -1.35 -3.22
C ARG A 24 -4.42 -0.31 -2.45
N LEU A 25 -5.19 0.53 -3.14
CA LEU A 25 -6.03 1.56 -2.50
C LEU A 25 -7.02 0.92 -1.53
N LEU A 26 -7.68 -0.16 -1.94
CA LEU A 26 -8.64 -0.88 -1.09
C LEU A 26 -7.97 -1.56 0.11
N ALA A 27 -6.78 -2.14 -0.08
CA ALA A 27 -6.01 -2.71 1.02
C ALA A 27 -5.60 -1.63 2.04
N GLU A 28 -5.12 -0.49 1.57
CA GLU A 28 -4.75 0.65 2.42
C GLU A 28 -5.97 1.24 3.13
N GLU A 29 -7.14 1.33 2.49
CA GLU A 29 -8.38 1.76 3.15
C GLU A 29 -8.82 0.77 4.23
N MET A 30 -8.58 -0.52 4.03
CA MET A 30 -8.88 -1.55 5.03
C MET A 30 -7.91 -1.49 6.22
N GLU A 31 -6.63 -1.23 5.98
CA GLU A 31 -5.60 -1.12 7.02
C GLU A 31 -5.67 0.21 7.78
N SER A 32 -5.94 1.32 7.10
CA SER A 32 -6.07 2.66 7.73
C SER A 32 -7.27 2.80 8.67
N ARG A 33 -8.22 1.85 8.61
CA ARG A 33 -9.30 1.70 9.59
C ARG A 33 -8.84 1.05 10.89
N GLU A 34 -7.68 0.38 10.91
CA GLU A 34 -7.03 0.01 12.15
C GLU A 34 -6.47 1.27 12.79
N LYS A 35 -6.97 1.62 13.98
CA LYS A 35 -6.31 2.64 14.82
C LYS A 35 -4.86 2.20 14.95
N ILE A 36 -3.92 3.07 14.56
CA ILE A 36 -2.49 2.89 14.86
C ILE A 36 -2.37 2.82 16.38
N ALA A 37 -2.43 1.60 16.90
CA ALA A 37 -2.29 1.29 18.30
C ALA A 37 -0.81 0.99 18.56
N PRO A 38 -0.31 1.24 19.78
CA PRO A 38 1.02 0.78 20.15
C PRO A 38 1.15 -0.73 19.90
N LEU A 39 2.33 -1.16 19.44
CA LEU A 39 2.63 -2.58 19.31
C LEU A 39 2.45 -3.27 20.68
N GLU A 40 1.54 -4.23 20.73
CA GLU A 40 1.29 -5.03 21.94
C GLU A 40 2.53 -5.88 22.33
N PRO A 41 2.94 -5.87 23.62
CA PRO A 41 4.03 -6.72 24.11
C PRO A 41 3.76 -8.20 23.85
N GLY A 42 4.75 -8.91 23.30
CA GLY A 42 4.67 -10.36 23.06
C GLY A 42 3.86 -10.77 21.83
N LYS A 43 3.31 -9.83 21.06
CA LYS A 43 2.59 -10.12 19.81
C LYS A 43 3.55 -10.17 18.63
N ALA A 44 3.43 -11.21 17.82
CA ALA A 44 4.16 -11.32 16.56
C ALA A 44 3.35 -10.65 15.44
N TYR A 45 3.94 -9.65 14.79
CA TYR A 45 3.33 -8.96 13.65
C TYR A 45 3.96 -9.48 12.37
N ASN A 46 3.14 -10.05 11.50
CA ASN A 46 3.59 -10.54 10.21
C ASN A 46 3.61 -9.38 9.21
N LEU A 47 4.63 -8.54 9.34
CA LEU A 47 4.80 -7.38 8.47
C LEU A 47 5.40 -7.84 7.14
N PRO A 48 4.87 -7.36 5.99
CA PRO A 48 5.56 -7.44 4.72
C PRO A 48 6.78 -6.51 4.78
N THR A 49 7.79 -6.93 5.52
CA THR A 49 9.07 -6.24 5.50
C THR A 49 9.74 -6.56 4.18
N PRO A 50 10.41 -5.59 3.56
CA PRO A 50 11.22 -5.83 2.38
C PRO A 50 12.49 -6.58 2.81
N TYR A 51 12.32 -7.83 3.24
CA TYR A 51 13.37 -8.74 3.64
C TYR A 51 14.34 -8.91 2.47
N ASN A 52 15.65 -8.79 2.74
CA ASN A 52 16.71 -8.71 1.72
C ASN A 52 16.72 -7.48 0.81
N SER A 53 15.94 -6.43 1.07
CA SER A 53 16.06 -5.14 0.37
C SER A 53 17.15 -4.27 0.98
N PHE A 54 18.36 -4.83 1.06
CA PHE A 54 19.55 -4.11 1.52
C PHE A 54 19.78 -2.89 0.62
N GLY A 55 20.14 -1.75 1.23
CA GLY A 55 20.40 -0.53 0.47
C GLY A 55 19.15 0.21 -0.04
N ALA A 56 17.94 -0.34 0.10
CA ALA A 56 16.71 0.37 -0.28
C ALA A 56 16.54 1.71 0.46
N GLY A 57 16.99 1.77 1.73
CA GLY A 57 17.01 3.02 2.49
C GLY A 57 17.94 4.07 1.91
N ALA A 58 19.12 3.68 1.41
CA ALA A 58 20.07 4.60 0.80
C ALA A 58 19.55 5.15 -0.53
N ILE A 59 18.93 4.31 -1.36
CA ILE A 59 18.29 4.75 -2.60
C ILE A 59 17.12 5.68 -2.31
N LEU A 60 16.28 5.35 -1.31
CA LEU A 60 15.17 6.22 -0.91
C LEU A 60 15.67 7.61 -0.50
N MET A 61 16.74 7.67 0.31
CA MET A 61 17.33 8.93 0.76
C MET A 61 17.84 9.77 -0.41
N GLN A 62 18.57 9.15 -1.33
CA GLN A 62 19.09 9.83 -2.53
C GLN A 62 17.98 10.37 -3.44
N VAL A 63 16.88 9.62 -3.58
CA VAL A 63 15.71 10.07 -4.36
C VAL A 63 15.03 11.26 -3.70
N ILE A 64 14.84 11.22 -2.37
CA ILE A 64 14.22 12.32 -1.61
C ILE A 64 15.05 13.60 -1.75
N GLU A 65 16.37 13.52 -1.54
CA GLU A 65 17.28 14.65 -1.70
C GLU A 65 17.21 15.24 -3.11
N SER A 66 17.20 14.39 -4.15
CA SER A 66 17.09 14.86 -5.54
C SER A 66 15.74 15.50 -5.90
N SER A 67 14.68 15.21 -5.13
CA SER A 67 13.35 15.80 -5.34
C SER A 67 13.15 17.12 -4.61
N ASP A 68 13.88 17.35 -3.52
CA ASP A 68 13.86 18.63 -2.78
C ASP A 68 14.74 19.70 -3.46
N GLU A 69 15.67 19.30 -4.33
CA GLU A 69 16.53 20.21 -5.12
C GLU A 69 15.88 20.72 -6.43
N ALA A 70 14.62 20.33 -6.74
CA ALA A 70 13.92 20.61 -8.00
C ALA A 70 12.89 21.77 -7.92
#